data_AF-A0A920QNW4-F1
#
_entry.id   AF-A0A920QNW4-F1
#
_cell.length_a   1.000
_cell.length_b   1.000
_cell.length_c   1.000
_cell.angle_alpha   90.00
_cell.angle_beta   90.00
_cell.angle_gamma   90.00
#
_symmetry.space_group_name_H-M   'P 1'
#
loop_
_entity.id
_entity.type
_entity.pdbx_description
1 polymer ?
#
loop_
_entity_poly.entity_id
_entity_poly.type
_entity_poly.pdbx_seq_one_letter_code
_entity_poly.pdbx_strand_id
1 'polypeptide(L)' 'MVISPKHIAIIMDGNGRWATSQLLPRLAGHKEGINSVREIVRVCGEIGIEYLTLYTFSSGKNLGKDQKKKFLQ' A
#
# COMPACT_ATOMS: atom_id res chain seq x y z
N MET A 1 9.77 -27.49 10.79
CA MET A 1 8.54 -27.05 10.09
C MET A 1 8.40 -25.57 10.34
N VAL A 2 8.42 -24.73 9.30
CA VAL A 2 8.23 -23.27 9.48
C VAL A 2 6.73 -23.02 9.50
N ILE A 3 6.25 -22.40 10.56
CA ILE A 3 4.85 -22.02 10.71
C ILE A 3 4.71 -20.62 10.12
N SER A 4 4.02 -20.49 8.98
CA SER A 4 3.69 -19.19 8.41
C SER A 4 2.52 -18.56 9.18
N PRO A 5 2.54 -17.24 9.43
CA PRO A 5 1.42 -16.56 10.08
C PRO A 5 0.17 -16.64 9.22
N LYS A 6 -0.99 -16.86 9.84
CA LYS A 6 -2.27 -16.82 9.12
C LYS A 6 -2.69 -15.40 8.76
N HIS A 7 -2.24 -14.41 9.53
CA HIS A 7 -2.62 -13.01 9.37
C HIS A 7 -1.39 -12.10 9.45
N ILE A 8 -1.26 -11.21 8.47
CA ILE A 8 -0.27 -10.14 8.45
C ILE A 8 -1.00 -8.79 8.44
N ALA A 9 -0.57 -7.86 9.29
CA ALA A 9 -0.99 -6.46 9.25
C ALA A 9 0.19 -5.56 8.88
N ILE A 10 0.01 -4.67 7.92
CA ILE A 10 1.06 -3.78 7.40
C ILE A 10 0.58 -2.33 7.50
N ILE A 11 1.41 -1.48 8.10
CA ILE A 11 1.25 -0.03 8.05
C ILE A 11 2.07 0.49 6.87
N MET A 12 1.40 0.95 5.84
CA MET A 12 2.03 1.49 4.64
C MET A 12 2.41 2.96 4.84
N ASP A 13 3.60 3.19 5.40
CA ASP A 13 4.24 4.50 5.51
C ASP A 13 5.32 4.69 4.43
N GLY A 14 5.71 5.94 4.18
CA GLY A 14 6.91 6.27 3.41
C GLY A 14 6.67 6.60 1.94
N ASN A 15 5.50 6.35 1.38
CA ASN A 15 5.16 6.66 -0.01
C ASN A 15 5.46 8.12 -0.41
N GLY A 16 5.12 9.08 0.46
CA GLY A 16 5.43 10.49 0.22
C GLY A 16 6.94 10.80 0.30
N ARG A 17 7.68 10.14 1.20
CA ARG A 17 9.13 10.29 1.33
C ARG A 17 9.85 9.67 0.13
N TRP A 18 9.39 8.52 -0.33
CA TRP A 18 9.86 7.87 -1.56
C TRP A 18 9.71 8.79 -2.75
N ALA A 19 8.54 9.42 -2.94
CA ALA A 19 8.36 10.36 -4.05
C ALA A 19 9.34 11.54 -3.98
N THR A 20 9.53 12.11 -2.78
CA THR A 20 10.49 13.20 -2.58
C THR A 20 11.94 12.77 -2.85
N SER A 21 12.34 11.55 -2.48
CA SER A 21 13.70 11.05 -2.77
C SER A 21 13.95 10.82 -4.26
N GLN A 22 12.88 10.62 -5.03
CA GLN A 22 12.92 10.50 -6.49
C GLN A 22 12.76 11.85 -7.22
N LEU A 23 12.74 12.99 -6.50
CA LEU A 23 12.44 14.31 -7.05
C LEU A 23 11.06 14.40 -7.73
N LEU A 24 10.11 13.55 -7.28
CA LEU A 24 8.75 13.50 -7.80
C LEU A 24 7.77 14.23 -6.86
N PRO A 25 6.63 14.71 -7.39
CA PRO A 25 5.53 15.20 -6.56
C PRO A 25 5.05 14.10 -5.60
N ARG A 26 4.67 14.45 -4.36
CA ARG A 26 4.16 13.48 -3.36
C ARG A 26 3.00 12.62 -3.87
N LEU A 27 2.21 13.14 -4.81
CA LEU A 27 1.13 12.42 -5.48
C LEU A 27 1.63 11.18 -6.26
N ALA A 28 2.84 11.21 -6.80
CA ALA A 28 3.47 10.04 -7.44
C ALA A 28 3.65 8.89 -6.44
N GLY A 29 3.98 9.21 -5.18
CA GLY A 29 4.09 8.21 -4.12
C GLY A 29 2.77 7.50 -3.83
N HIS A 30 1.62 8.14 -4.05
CA HIS A 30 0.33 7.44 -3.94
C HIS A 30 0.14 6.39 -5.03
N LYS A 31 0.59 6.66 -6.26
CA LYS A 31 0.54 5.68 -7.35
C LYS A 31 1.46 4.49 -7.06
N GLU A 32 2.66 4.74 -6.56
CA GLU A 32 3.56 3.65 -6.16
C GLU A 32 3.07 2.86 -4.94
N GLY A 33 2.34 3.52 -4.04
CA GLY A 33 1.63 2.82 -2.97
C GLY A 33 0.66 1.76 -3.50
N ILE A 34 -0.03 2.03 -4.62
CA ILE A 34 -0.93 1.05 -5.26
C ILE A 34 -0.13 -0.12 -5.87
N ASN A 35 1.01 0.16 -6.51
CA ASN A 35 1.88 -0.90 -7.04
C ASN A 35 2.40 -1.81 -5.93
N SER A 36 2.80 -1.22 -4.80
CA SER A 36 3.23 -1.96 -3.61
C SER A 36 2.12 -2.84 -3.05
N VAL A 37 0.88 -2.34 -2.96
CA VAL A 37 -0.28 -3.13 -2.53
C VAL A 37 -0.49 -4.34 -3.42
N ARG A 38 -0.47 -4.16 -4.74
CA ARG A 38 -0.66 -5.27 -5.69
C ARG A 38 0.37 -6.36 -5.51
N GLU A 39 1.63 -5.97 -5.33
CA GLU A 39 2.71 -6.91 -5.12
C GLU A 39 2.59 -7.65 -3.79
N ILE A 40 2.28 -6.96 -2.70
CA ILE A 40 2.04 -7.57 -1.39
C ILE A 40 0.90 -8.59 -1.47
N VAL A 41 -0.23 -8.24 -2.09
CA VAL A 41 -1.38 -9.14 -2.23
C VAL A 41 -1.00 -10.39 -3.04
N ARG A 42 -0.29 -10.21 -4.16
CA ARG A 42 0.20 -11.31 -5.00
C ARG A 42 1.06 -12.28 -4.19
N VAL A 43 2.07 -11.75 -3.50
CA VAL A 43 3.00 -12.55 -2.70
C VAL A 43 2.27 -13.24 -1.55
N CYS A 44 1.41 -12.55 -0.81
CA CYS A 44 0.60 -13.16 0.25
C CYS A 44 -0.24 -14.33 -0.26
N GLY A 45 -0.80 -14.23 -1.47
CA GLY A 45 -1.50 -15.35 -2.11
C GLY A 45 -0.57 -16.52 -2.45
N GLU A 46 0.62 -16.25 -2.97
CA GLU A 46 1.62 -17.27 -3.32
C GLU A 46 2.16 -18.04 -2.10
N ILE A 47 2.32 -17.35 -0.96
CA ILE A 47 2.85 -17.96 0.28
C ILE A 47 1.75 -18.45 1.24
N GLY A 48 0.47 -18.37 0.83
CA GLY A 48 -0.65 -18.95 1.58
C GLY A 48 -1.07 -18.17 2.83
N ILE A 49 -0.90 -16.85 2.85
CA ILE A 49 -1.41 -16.00 3.93
C ILE A 49 -2.92 -15.87 3.80
N GLU A 50 -3.67 -16.29 4.83
CA GLU A 50 -5.13 -16.31 4.82
C GLU A 50 -5.74 -14.90 4.99
N TYR A 51 -5.08 -14.04 5.77
CA TYR A 51 -5.58 -12.70 6.10
C TYR A 51 -4.49 -11.63 5.92
N LEU A 52 -4.83 -10.54 5.24
CA LEU A 52 -3.96 -9.39 5.07
C LEU A 52 -4.71 -8.11 5.44
N THR A 53 -4.17 -7.32 6.37
CA THR A 53 -4.68 -6.00 6.71
C THR A 53 -3.67 -4.95 6.30
N LEU A 54 -4.07 -4.00 5.46
CA LEU A 54 -3.22 -2.89 5.03
C LEU A 54 -3.79 -1.58 5.57
N TYR A 55 -2.98 -0.84 6.32
CA TYR A 55 -3.31 0.51 6.77
C TYR A 55 -2.53 1.53 5.97
N THR A 56 -3.22 2.35 5.18
CA THR A 56 -2.59 3.36 4.33
C THR A 56 -3.05 4.75 4.76
N PHE A 57 -2.17 5.55 5.33
CA PHE A 57 -2.47 6.94 5.66
C PHE A 57 -1.95 7.86 4.55
N SER A 58 -2.80 8.12 3.54
CA SER A 58 -2.53 9.24 2.62
C SER A 58 -3.15 10.51 3.20
N SER A 59 -2.43 11.19 4.10
CA SER A 59 -2.78 12.55 4.51
C SER A 59 -2.48 13.51 3.35
N GLY A 60 -3.28 13.44 2.30
CA GLY A 60 -3.27 14.37 1.18
C GLY A 60 -4.43 15.34 1.35
N LYS A 61 -4.13 16.60 1.70
CA LYS A 61 -5.13 17.67 1.87
C LYS A 61 -5.85 18.06 0.57
N ASN A 62 -5.63 17.37 -0.55
CA ASN A 62 -6.19 17.68 -1.88
C ASN A 62 -6.43 16.42 -2.74
N LEU A 63 -7.09 15.38 -2.20
CA LEU A 63 -7.59 14.29 -3.04
C LEU A 63 -9.00 14.64 -3.51
N GLY A 64 -9.15 14.96 -4.80
CA GLY A 64 -10.45 15.00 -5.47
C GLY A 64 -11.20 13.69 -5.24
N LYS A 65 -12.52 13.78 -5.06
CA LYS A 65 -13.40 12.69 -4.58
C LYS A 65 -13.25 11.37 -5.38
N ASP A 66 -12.81 11.44 -6.62
CA ASP A 66 -12.64 10.28 -7.51
C ASP A 66 -11.44 9.38 -7.17
N GLN A 67 -10.38 9.92 -6.56
CA GLN A 67 -9.18 9.12 -6.22
C GLN A 67 -9.35 8.31 -4.93
N LYS A 68 -10.29 8.69 -4.04
CA LYS A 68 -10.60 7.93 -2.84
C LYS A 68 -11.20 6.55 -3.15
N LYS A 69 -11.87 6.40 -4.30
CA LYS A 69 -12.54 5.15 -4.71
C LYS A 69 -11.59 4.04 -5.18
N LYS A 70 -10.35 4.35 -5.56
CA LYS A 70 -9.35 3.35 -6.02
C LYS A 70 -8.55 2.68 -4.88
N PHE A 71 -8.66 3.20 -3.66
CA PHE A 71 -8.01 2.61 -2.48
C PHE A 71 -8.94 1.67 -1.70
N LEU A 72 -10.23 1.67 -2.03
CA LEU A 72 -11.28 0.92 -1.32
C LEU A 72 -12.09 0.00 -2.23
N GLN A 73 -11.70 -0.13 -3.51
CA GLN A 73 -12.21 -1.11 -4.47
C GLN A 73 -11.04 -1.70 -5.23
#